data_AF-A0A391NSU4-F1
#
_entry.id   AF-A0A391NSU4-F1
#
_cell.length_a   1.000
_cell.length_b   1.000
_cell.length_c   1.000
_cell.angle_alpha   90.00
_cell.angle_beta   90.00
_cell.angle_gamma   90.00
#
_symmetry.space_group_name_H-M   'P 1'
#
loop_
_entity.id
_entity.type
_entity.pdbx_description
1 polymer ?
#
loop_
_entity_poly.entity_id
_entity_poly.type
_entity_poly.pdbx_seq_one_letter_code
_entity_poly.pdbx_strand_id
1 'polypeptide(L)'
;MSLELHKHDTDSSYADAVDMSAEEEEEGFNPSTLPLNESWDFFFRMPDHFDGKNKNKEQTASEYQRQQHPIATASVVAEFWQIVNFLPTFSQFKDADILVFKHG
;
A
#
# COMPACT_ATOMS: atom_id res chain seq x y z
N MET A 1 15.55 75.28 -3.51
CA MET A 1 15.76 73.94 -2.94
C MET A 1 16.72 73.22 -3.86
N SER A 2 17.94 72.94 -3.41
CA SER A 2 18.91 72.14 -4.14
C SER A 2 19.25 70.92 -3.30
N LEU A 3 19.41 69.77 -3.94
CA LEU A 3 20.61 68.93 -3.93
C LEU A 3 20.29 67.61 -4.65
N GLU A 4 20.86 67.45 -5.84
CA GLU A 4 21.08 66.13 -6.44
C GLU A 4 22.20 65.42 -5.67
N LEU A 5 22.07 64.12 -5.41
CA LEU A 5 23.24 63.29 -5.13
C LEU A 5 22.99 61.80 -5.42
N HIS A 6 24.09 61.21 -5.87
CA HIS A 6 24.29 59.93 -6.53
C HIS A 6 24.16 58.71 -5.61
N LYS A 7 24.11 57.53 -6.26
CA LYS A 7 24.24 56.18 -5.68
C LYS A 7 25.30 56.12 -4.57
N HIS A 8 24.97 55.37 -3.52
CA HIS A 8 25.91 54.94 -2.48
C HIS A 8 26.12 53.42 -2.62
N ASP A 9 27.30 53.02 -3.08
CA ASP A 9 27.92 51.75 -2.68
C ASP A 9 28.57 51.94 -1.29
N THR A 10 29.05 50.86 -0.68
CA THR A 10 29.74 50.72 0.64
C THR A 10 28.83 50.51 1.85
N ASP A 11 29.09 49.67 2.85
CA ASP A 11 30.02 48.56 3.13
C ASP A 11 29.72 48.17 4.60
N SER A 12 29.36 46.93 4.93
CA SER A 12 29.37 46.41 6.32
C SER A 12 29.06 44.91 6.31
N SER A 13 30.06 44.03 6.27
CA SER A 13 30.88 43.59 7.42
C SER A 13 30.13 42.67 8.39
N TYR A 14 30.56 41.41 8.40
CA TYR A 14 30.40 40.38 9.44
C TYR A 14 29.09 39.59 9.50
N ALA A 15 29.15 38.40 8.89
CA ALA A 15 28.89 37.12 9.55
C ALA A 15 27.72 37.09 10.54
N ASP A 16 26.55 36.72 10.03
CA ASP A 16 25.82 35.58 10.56
C ASP A 16 25.43 34.79 9.30
N ALA A 17 26.26 33.84 8.86
CA ALA A 17 26.06 32.45 9.28
C ALA A 17 24.57 32.11 9.42
N VAL A 18 23.79 32.38 8.37
CA VAL A 18 22.66 31.49 8.06
C VAL A 18 23.31 30.16 7.71
N ASP A 19 23.59 29.40 8.75
CA ASP A 19 23.92 28.00 8.73
C ASP A 19 22.79 27.29 7.99
N MET A 20 22.89 27.23 6.67
CA MET A 20 22.09 26.33 5.82
C MET A 20 22.57 24.88 5.99
N SER A 21 22.96 24.48 7.20
CA SER A 21 23.22 23.10 7.57
C SER A 21 21.94 22.49 8.11
N ALA A 22 21.03 22.26 7.19
CA ALA A 22 20.22 21.06 7.14
C ALA A 22 19.53 21.15 5.79
N GLU A 23 20.21 20.66 4.75
CA GLU A 23 19.44 19.88 3.78
C GLU A 23 18.79 18.79 4.61
N GLU A 24 17.57 19.07 5.13
CA GLU A 24 16.62 18.03 5.44
C GLU A 24 16.65 17.18 4.18
N GLU A 25 17.19 15.97 4.31
CA GLU A 25 16.99 14.93 3.33
C GLU A 25 15.48 14.98 3.07
N GLU A 26 15.07 15.47 1.89
CA GLU A 26 13.74 15.15 1.41
C GLU A 26 13.79 13.63 1.32
N GLU A 27 13.37 12.95 2.39
CA GLU A 27 12.89 11.59 2.36
C GLU A 27 11.70 11.64 1.40
N GLY A 28 12.02 11.62 0.11
CA GLY A 28 11.07 11.64 -0.97
C GLY A 28 10.10 10.52 -0.67
N PHE A 29 8.84 10.89 -0.48
CA PHE A 29 7.79 10.00 -0.01
C PHE A 29 7.93 8.64 -0.69
N ASN A 30 8.32 7.62 0.08
CA ASN A 30 8.47 6.28 -0.44
C ASN A 30 7.14 5.54 -0.23
N PRO A 31 6.29 5.39 -1.26
CA PRO A 31 5.02 4.67 -1.11
C PRO A 31 5.19 3.22 -0.66
N SER A 32 6.41 2.68 -0.77
CA SER A 32 6.78 1.33 -0.33
C SER A 32 6.81 1.15 1.20
N THR A 33 6.84 2.25 1.96
CA THR A 33 6.96 2.20 3.42
C THR A 33 5.68 2.62 4.16
N LEU A 34 4.63 3.04 3.44
CA LEU A 34 3.41 3.52 4.08
C LEU A 34 2.64 2.35 4.72
N PRO A 35 2.55 2.28 6.06
CA PRO A 35 1.92 1.16 6.74
C PRO A 35 0.40 1.21 6.60
N LEU A 36 -0.23 0.04 6.55
CA LEU A 36 -1.67 -0.08 6.73
C LEU A 36 -2.00 0.00 8.22
N ASN A 37 -3.19 0.52 8.55
CA ASN A 37 -3.67 0.55 9.94
C ASN A 37 -3.80 -0.86 10.55
N GLU A 38 -4.08 -1.85 9.70
CA GLU A 38 -4.17 -3.27 10.05
C GLU A 38 -3.57 -4.08 8.90
N SER A 39 -3.03 -5.27 9.20
CA SER A 39 -2.60 -6.21 8.17
C SER A 39 -3.79 -7.00 7.61
N TRP A 40 -3.70 -7.40 6.34
CA TRP A 40 -4.78 -8.09 5.63
C TRP A 40 -4.29 -9.37 4.98
N ASP A 41 -4.99 -10.48 5.22
CA ASP A 41 -4.71 -11.78 4.63
C ASP A 41 -5.61 -12.02 3.42
N PHE A 42 -4.97 -12.38 2.31
CA PHE A 42 -5.63 -12.73 1.07
C PHE A 42 -5.65 -14.25 0.91
N PHE A 43 -6.82 -14.79 0.57
CA PHE A 43 -7.00 -16.20 0.26
C PHE A 43 -7.73 -16.37 -1.07
N PHE A 44 -7.42 -17.47 -1.73
CA PHE A 44 -8.14 -17.97 -2.89
C PHE A 44 -9.00 -19.16 -2.47
N ARG A 45 -10.28 -19.16 -2.86
CA ARG A 45 -11.18 -20.30 -2.64
C ARG A 45 -11.63 -20.88 -3.96
N MET A 46 -11.35 -22.17 -4.16
CA MET A 46 -12.01 -22.96 -5.20
C MET A 46 -12.95 -23.96 -4.52
N PRO A 47 -14.27 -23.82 -4.67
CA PRO A 47 -15.20 -24.85 -4.25
C PRO A 47 -14.89 -26.11 -5.05
N ASP A 48 -14.81 -27.25 -4.36
CA ASP A 48 -14.71 -28.53 -5.03
C ASP A 48 -15.89 -28.63 -6.01
N HIS A 49 -15.61 -29.00 -7.26
CA HIS A 49 -16.67 -29.31 -8.21
C HIS A 49 -17.57 -30.35 -7.55
N PHE A 50 -18.80 -29.92 -7.28
CA PHE A 50 -19.86 -30.73 -6.72
C PHE A 50 -20.12 -31.87 -7.73
N ASP A 51 -19.40 -32.98 -7.58
CA ASP A 51 -19.61 -34.19 -8.39
C ASP A 51 -21.08 -34.54 -8.19
N GLY A 52 -21.87 -34.40 -9.25
CA GLY A 52 -23.33 -34.17 -9.23
C GLY A 52 -24.17 -35.30 -8.62
N LYS A 53 -23.52 -36.27 -7.96
CA LYS A 53 -24.05 -37.38 -7.20
C LYS A 53 -24.46 -37.03 -5.77
N ASN A 54 -24.03 -35.90 -5.21
CA ASN A 54 -24.35 -35.53 -3.82
C ASN A 54 -24.99 -34.14 -3.69
N LYS A 55 -26.17 -33.95 -4.28
CA LYS A 55 -26.94 -32.67 -4.24
C LYS A 55 -27.41 -32.21 -2.84
N ASN A 56 -27.09 -32.95 -1.78
CA ASN A 56 -27.55 -32.71 -0.40
C ASN A 56 -26.41 -32.77 0.65
N LYS A 57 -25.16 -32.46 0.28
CA LYS A 57 -24.12 -32.27 1.30
C LYS A 57 -24.12 -30.81 1.74
N GLU A 58 -24.70 -30.54 2.92
CA GLU A 58 -24.39 -29.31 3.65
C GLU A 58 -22.86 -29.24 3.80
N GLN A 59 -22.27 -28.18 3.26
CA GLN A 59 -20.84 -27.96 3.39
C GLN A 59 -20.53 -27.65 4.85
N THR A 60 -19.68 -28.46 5.47
CA THR A 60 -19.22 -28.18 6.84
C THR A 60 -18.24 -27.01 6.85
N ALA A 61 -18.17 -26.27 7.97
CA ALA A 61 -17.20 -25.19 8.14
C ALA A 61 -15.75 -25.65 7.90
N SER A 62 -15.43 -26.89 8.29
CA SER A 62 -14.12 -27.50 8.08
C SER A 62 -13.80 -27.76 6.61
N GLU A 63 -14.78 -28.19 5.82
CA GLU A 63 -14.61 -28.36 4.37
C GLU A 63 -14.45 -27.00 3.67
N TYR A 64 -15.22 -26.00 4.09
CA TYR A 64 -15.09 -24.63 3.61
C TYR A 64 -13.69 -24.07 3.85
N GLN A 65 -13.13 -24.29 5.05
CA GLN A 65 -11.78 -23.84 5.39
C GLN A 65 -10.69 -24.56 4.58
N ARG A 66 -10.86 -25.87 4.28
CA ARG A 66 -9.91 -26.63 3.47
C ARG A 66 -9.82 -26.16 2.01
N GLN A 67 -10.87 -25.53 1.52
CA GLN A 67 -10.92 -24.97 0.16
C GLN A 67 -10.25 -23.59 0.07
N GLN A 68 -9.81 -23.01 1.20
CA GLN A 68 -9.11 -21.73 1.23
C GLN A 68 -7.60 -21.95 1.12
N HIS A 69 -7.00 -21.29 0.15
CA HIS A 69 -5.56 -21.30 -0.09
C HIS A 69 -4.99 -19.91 0.18
N PRO A 70 -4.03 -19.76 1.09
CA PRO A 70 -3.43 -18.46 1.35
C PRO A 70 -2.68 -17.97 0.12
N ILE A 71 -2.79 -16.67 -0.16
CA ILE A 71 -2.08 -15.98 -1.24
C ILE A 71 -0.91 -15.20 -0.64
N ALA A 72 -1.22 -14.21 0.20
CA ALA A 72 -0.25 -13.32 0.82
C ALA A 72 -0.90 -12.50 1.94
N THR A 73 -0.07 -11.89 2.77
CA THR A 73 -0.47 -10.90 3.77
C THR A 73 0.09 -9.54 3.39
N ALA A 74 -0.73 -8.50 3.45
CA ALA A 74 -0.31 -7.11 3.24
C ALA A 74 -0.27 -6.36 4.58
N SER A 75 0.86 -5.72 4.86
CA SER A 75 1.08 -4.87 6.02
C SER A 75 1.37 -3.41 5.65
N VAL A 76 1.82 -3.17 4.40
CA VAL A 76 2.01 -1.83 3.82
C VAL A 76 1.18 -1.65 2.55
N VAL A 77 0.91 -0.40 2.18
CA VAL A 77 0.07 -0.06 1.01
C VAL A 77 0.64 -0.61 -0.29
N ALA A 78 1.96 -0.60 -0.47
CA ALA A 78 2.58 -1.14 -1.66
C ALA A 78 2.34 -2.66 -1.83
N GLU A 79 2.45 -3.44 -0.75
CA GLU A 79 2.17 -4.88 -0.75
C GLU A 79 0.71 -5.15 -1.14
N PHE A 80 -0.23 -4.39 -0.58
CA PHE A 80 -1.64 -4.53 -0.90
C PHE A 80 -1.90 -4.36 -2.40
N TRP A 81 -1.36 -3.30 -2.99
CA TRP A 81 -1.54 -3.05 -4.42
C TRP A 81 -0.78 -4.04 -5.29
N GLN A 82 0.39 -4.50 -4.87
CA GLN A 82 1.09 -5.58 -5.56
C GLN A 82 0.21 -6.83 -5.63
N ILE A 83 -0.34 -7.28 -4.50
CA ILE A 83 -1.22 -8.46 -4.46
C ILE A 83 -2.41 -8.26 -5.40
N VAL A 84 -3.13 -7.13 -5.29
CA VAL A 84 -4.31 -6.83 -6.13
C VAL A 84 -3.96 -6.85 -7.62
N ASN A 85 -2.79 -6.34 -8.02
CA ASN A 85 -2.36 -6.33 -9.41
C ASN A 85 -1.97 -7.73 -9.94
N PHE A 86 -1.57 -8.65 -9.07
CA PHE A 86 -1.28 -10.05 -9.42
C PHE A 86 -2.53 -10.94 -9.41
N LEU A 87 -3.62 -10.50 -8.79
CA LEU A 87 -4.87 -11.25 -8.81
C LEU A 87 -5.44 -11.31 -10.24
N PRO A 88 -5.84 -12.49 -10.72
CA PRO A 88 -6.60 -12.60 -11.96
C PRO A 88 -7.83 -11.70 -11.91
N THR A 89 -8.19 -11.13 -13.05
CA THR A 89 -9.42 -10.35 -13.18
C THR A 89 -10.61 -11.22 -12.81
N PHE A 90 -11.57 -10.69 -12.06
CA PHE A 90 -12.75 -11.44 -11.56
C PHE A 90 -13.49 -12.24 -12.64
N SER A 91 -13.43 -11.81 -13.91
CA SER A 91 -14.00 -12.53 -15.05
C SER A 91 -13.36 -13.89 -15.37
N GLN A 92 -12.17 -14.18 -14.84
CA GLN A 92 -11.43 -15.42 -15.09
C GLN A 92 -11.77 -16.53 -14.08
N PHE A 93 -12.42 -16.17 -12.98
CA PHE A 93 -12.79 -17.10 -11.92
C PHE A 93 -14.22 -17.59 -12.14
N LYS A 94 -14.38 -18.66 -12.92
CA LYS A 94 -15.64 -19.40 -12.92
C LYS A 94 -15.67 -20.23 -11.65
N ASP A 95 -16.61 -19.89 -10.76
CA ASP A 95 -16.85 -20.55 -9.49
C ASP A 95 -15.74 -20.38 -8.44
N ALA A 96 -14.85 -19.39 -8.51
CA ALA A 96 -13.83 -19.16 -7.48
C ALA A 96 -13.94 -17.79 -6.82
N ASP A 97 -13.50 -17.69 -5.56
CA ASP A 97 -13.61 -16.48 -4.75
C ASP A 97 -12.25 -16.00 -4.25
N ILE A 98 -12.10 -14.69 -4.16
CA ILE A 98 -11.03 -14.06 -3.39
C ILE A 98 -11.61 -13.66 -2.05
N LEU A 99 -10.98 -14.11 -0.97
CA LEU A 99 -11.34 -13.75 0.39
C LEU A 99 -10.26 -12.82 0.94
N VAL A 100 -10.68 -11.77 1.63
CA VAL A 100 -9.77 -10.80 2.26
C VAL A 100 -10.23 -10.61 3.70
N PHE A 101 -9.35 -10.93 4.64
CA PHE A 101 -9.62 -10.85 6.07
C PHE A 101 -8.61 -9.94 6.75
N LYS A 102 -8.99 -9.36 7.90
CA LYS A 102 -8.00 -8.78 8.81
C LYS A 102 -7.08 -9.90 9.29
N HIS A 103 -5.79 -9.61 9.44
CA HIS A 103 -4.82 -10.60 9.90
C HIS A 103 -5.07 -11.01 11.35
N GLY A 104 -5.07 -12.32 11.61
CA GLY A 104 -5.37 -12.94 12.92
C GLY A 104 -6.84 -13.30 13.13
#